data_AF-A0A920ETG9-F1
#
_entry.id   AF-A0A920ETG9-F1
#
_cell.length_a   1.000
_cell.length_b   1.000
_cell.length_c   1.000
_cell.angle_alpha   90.00
_cell.angle_beta   90.00
_cell.angle_gamma   90.00
#
_symmetry.space_group_name_H-M   'P 1'
#
loop_
_entity.id
_entity.type
_entity.pdbx_description
1 polymer ?
#
loop_
_entity_poly.entity_id
_entity_poly.type
_entity_poly.pdbx_seq_one_letter_code
_entity_poly.pdbx_strand_id
1 'polypeptide(L)' 'MEFLGSFWRCKLKSDEFSQALVTADFSVNAVRRLSLEPNQNLWIELPSESILAFDNQAA' A
#
# COMPACT_ATOMS: atom_id res chain seq x y z
N MET A 1 5.05 9.36 -1.37
CA MET A 1 6.14 8.44 -0.97
C MET A 1 6.96 9.16 0.06
N GLU A 2 7.15 8.57 1.23
CA GLU A 2 7.91 9.14 2.34
C GLU A 2 9.00 8.16 2.76
N PHE A 3 10.24 8.64 2.88
CA PHE A 3 11.38 7.80 3.25
C PHE A 3 11.52 7.72 4.78
N LEU A 4 11.50 6.50 5.31
CA LEU A 4 11.55 6.22 6.75
C LEU A 4 12.86 5.51 7.16
N GLY A 5 13.92 5.62 6.36
CA GLY A 5 15.22 5.00 6.59
C GLY A 5 15.42 3.69 5.83
N SER A 6 14.78 2.59 6.24
CA SER A 6 14.88 1.30 5.52
C SER A 6 13.69 1.01 4.61
N PHE A 7 12.63 1.82 4.71
CA PHE A 7 11.39 1.67 3.97
C PHE A 7 10.95 3.00 3.35
N TRP A 8 10.16 2.89 2.30
CA TRP A 8 9.37 3.95 1.73
C TRP A 8 7.90 3.68 2.02
N ARG A 9 7.26 4.61 2.74
CA ARG A 9 5.82 4.59 2.92
C ARG A 9 5.13 5.21 1.73
N CYS A 10 4.27 4.44 1.09
CA CYS A 10 3.51 4.84 -0.08
C CYS A 10 2.02 4.95 0.29
N LYS A 11 1.37 5.96 -0.29
CA LYS A 11 -0.09 6.07 -0.29
C LYS A 11 -0.56 5.69 -1.68
N LEU A 12 -1.43 4.70 -1.73
CA LEU A 12 -1.93 4.11 -2.95
C LEU A 12 -3.41 4.43 -3.07
N LYS A 13 -3.84 4.67 -4.30
CA LYS A 13 -5.23 4.87 -4.67
C LYS A 13 -5.59 3.82 -5.71
N SER A 14 -6.81 3.32 -5.63
CA SER A 14 -7.41 2.45 -6.64
C SER A 14 -8.79 2.99 -6.95
N ASP A 15 -9.21 2.87 -8.21
CA ASP A 15 -10.52 3.34 -8.65
C ASP A 15 -11.63 2.46 -8.05
N GLU A 16 -11.36 1.17 -7.85
CA GLU A 16 -12.22 0.20 -7.19
C GLU A 16 -12.41 0.50 -5.70
N PHE A 17 -11.40 1.08 -5.06
CA PHE A 17 -11.41 1.50 -3.65
C PHE A 17 -11.33 3.02 -3.50
N SER A 18 -12.14 3.75 -4.26
CA SER A 18 -12.08 5.23 -4.36
C SER A 18 -12.08 6.00 -3.03
N GLN A 19 -12.68 5.44 -1.98
CA GLN A 19 -12.75 6.04 -0.64
C GLN A 19 -11.63 5.56 0.31
N ALA A 20 -10.90 4.51 -0.05
CA ALA A 20 -9.86 3.93 0.80
C ALA A 20 -8.46 4.31 0.30
N LEU A 21 -7.68 4.93 1.18
CA LEU A 21 -6.27 5.18 0.94
C LEU A 21 -5.47 4.00 1.50
N VAL A 22 -4.94 3.15 0.62
CA VAL A 22 -4.10 2.03 1.04
C VAL A 22 -2.71 2.56 1.39
N THR A 23 -2.21 2.22 2.58
CA THR A 23 -0.84 2.54 2.98
C THR A 23 0.00 1.28 2.85
N ALA A 24 1.10 1.36 2.11
CA ALA A 24 2.03 0.25 1.94
C ALA A 24 3.45 0.70 2.20
N ASP A 25 4.20 -0.07 3.00
CA ASP A 25 5.61 0.17 3.26
C ASP A 25 6.45 -0.76 2.37
N PHE A 26 7.19 -0.18 1.43
CA PHE A 26 8.10 -0.92 0.55
C PHE A 26 9.52 -0.80 1.06
N SER A 27 10.27 -1.91 1.11
CA SER A 27 11.71 -1.82 1.40
C SER A 27 12.43 -0.98 0.34
N VAL A 28 13.55 -0.36 0.71
CA VAL A 28 14.43 0.33 -0.27
C VAL A 28 14.82 -0.58 -1.43
N ASN A 29 15.01 -1.87 -1.15
CA ASN A 29 15.33 -2.87 -2.17
C ASN A 29 14.19 -3.08 -3.16
N ALA A 30 12.94 -3.11 -2.69
CA ALA A 30 11.76 -3.24 -3.55
C ALA A 30 11.57 -1.98 -4.41
N VAL A 31 11.71 -0.79 -3.82
CA VAL A 31 11.65 0.49 -4.55
C VAL A 31 12.68 0.53 -5.68
N ARG A 32 13.92 0.11 -5.41
CA ARG A 32 14.97 0.06 -6.44
C ARG A 32 14.69 -1.00 -7.50
N ARG A 33 14.27 -2.21 -7.11
CA ARG A 33 14.07 -3.33 -8.04
C ARG A 33 12.88 -3.10 -8.99
N LEU A 34 11.84 -2.43 -8.50
CA LEU A 34 10.62 -2.14 -9.25
C LEU A 34 10.62 -0.74 -9.87
N SER A 35 11.71 0.03 -9.66
CA SER A 35 11.81 1.45 -10.03
C SER A 35 10.57 2.24 -9.62
N LEU A 36 10.21 2.16 -8.33
CA LEU A 36 8.98 2.79 -7.84
C LEU A 36 9.06 4.32 -7.90
N GLU A 37 8.08 4.93 -8.55
CA GLU A 37 7.96 6.37 -8.71
C GLU A 37 6.57 6.89 -8.28
N PRO A 38 6.44 8.18 -7.90
CA PRO A 38 5.13 8.79 -7.67
C PRO A 38 4.21 8.68 -8.89
N ASN A 39 2.93 8.41 -8.66
CA ASN A 39 1.89 8.26 -9.70
C ASN A 39 2.10 7.09 -10.67
N GLN A 40 3.01 6.16 -10.36
CA GLN A 40 3.14 4.91 -11.08
C GLN A 40 1.97 3.98 -10.77
N ASN A 41 1.42 3.34 -11.80
CA ASN A 41 0.44 2.28 -11.63
C ASN A 41 1.11 1.00 -11.12
N LEU A 42 0.53 0.40 -10.08
CA LEU A 42 1.04 -0.82 -9.46
C LEU A 42 -0.06 -1.86 -9.38
N TRP A 43 0.28 -3.09 -9.71
CA TRP A 43 -0.53 -4.25 -9.39
C TRP A 43 -0.09 -4.78 -8.03
N ILE A 44 -1.03 -4.87 -7.09
CA ILE A 44 -0.77 -5.33 -5.72
C ILE A 44 -1.74 -6.44 -5.41
N GLU A 45 -1.20 -7.56 -4.95
CA GLU A 45 -1.97 -8.67 -4.43
C GLU A 45 -2.11 -8.52 -2.91
N LEU A 46 -3.33 -8.68 -2.40
CA LEU A 46 -3.62 -8.72 -0.97
C LEU A 46 -3.99 -10.17 -0.61
N PRO A 47 -3.07 -10.92 0.02
CA PRO A 47 -3.34 -12.30 0.39
C PRO A 47 -4.48 -12.37 1.40
N SER A 48 -5.46 -13.24 1.14
CA SER A 48 -6.69 -13.34 1.94
C SER A 48 -6.43 -13.63 3.42
N GLU A 49 -5.39 -14.40 3.72
CA GLU A 49 -4.93 -14.76 5.06
C GLU A 49 -4.35 -13.57 5.85
N SER A 50 -4.02 -12.47 5.17
CA SER A 50 -3.50 -11.24 5.78
C SER A 50 -4.56 -10.15 5.94
N ILE A 51 -5.83 -10.46 5.62
CA ILE A 51 -6.95 -9.53 5.73
C ILE A 51 -7.70 -9.79 7.04
N LEU A 52 -7.90 -8.72 7.81
CA LEU A 52 -8.75 -8.74 8.99
C LEU A 52 -10.07 -8.03 8.68
N ALA A 53 -11.18 -8.71 8.95
CA ALA A 53 -12.52 -8.12 8.91
C ALA A 53 -12.96 -7.73 10.31
N PHE A 54 -13.45 -6.51 10.46
CA PHE A 54 -14.00 -6.00 11.71
C PHE A 54 -15.51 -5.80 11.51
N ASP A 55 -16.31 -6.20 12.49
CA ASP A 55 -17.74 -5.90 12.47
C ASP A 55 -17.96 -4.40 12.76
N ASN A 56 -18.98 -3.82 12.14
CA ASN A 56 -19.32 -2.40 12.26
C ASN A 56 -20.09 -2.09 13.56
N GLN A 57 -20.24 -3.06 14.47
CA GLN A 57 -20.86 -2.87 15.78
C GLN A 57 -19.91 -2.32 16.86
N ALA A 58 -18.69 -1.93 16.50
CA ALA A 58 -17.83 -1.18 17.41
C ALA A 58 -18.25 0.30 17.45
N ALA A 59 -19.39 0.58 18.10
CA ALA A 59 -19.80 1.89 18.58
C ALA A 59 -20.61 1.74 19.87
#